data_AF-A0A1F8A3F9-F1
#
_entry.id   AF-A0A1F8A3F9-F1
#
_cell.length_a   1.000
_cell.length_b   1.000
_cell.length_c   1.000
_cell.angle_alpha   90.00
_cell.angle_beta   90.00
_cell.angle_gamma   90.00
#
_symmetry.space_group_name_H-M   'P 1'
#
loop_
_entity.id
_entity.type
_entity.pdbx_description
1 polymer ?
#
loop_
_entity_poly.entity_id
_entity_poly.type
_entity_poly.pdbx_seq_one_letter_code
_entity_poly.pdbx_strand_id
1 'polypeptide(L)'
;MATENEKKRGLIIVSNRLPLSVKEENGTYTSSLSSGGLVTALSGLTKSTNFRWFGWPGKAIEDPEEQKKVSDALAENSAVGIFLDEQLAHDHYNNFSNSVLWPILHYQSGVAFNEDAWEAYQRVNGIFADTVAKEAANGDLIWVHDYHLLLLPSLLRERLKKQGKSCSIGFTLHTPFPAEDFWRAIPVQKDLLKGLLACDVIGFHTDEYRRNFTESCARSL
;
A
#
# COMPACT_ATOMS: atom_id res chain seq x y z
N MET A 1 -1.22 -37.96 17.71
CA MET A 1 -2.00 -36.75 18.00
C MET A 1 -1.58 -35.70 16.98
N ALA A 2 -2.39 -35.51 15.93
CA ALA A 2 -2.17 -34.45 14.95
C ALA A 2 -2.52 -33.13 15.64
N THR A 3 -1.52 -32.27 15.82
CA THR A 3 -1.70 -30.95 16.42
C THR A 3 -2.55 -30.08 15.50
N GLU A 4 -3.53 -29.41 16.11
CA GLU A 4 -4.38 -28.33 15.61
C GLU A 4 -4.09 -27.84 14.19
N ASN A 5 -5.05 -28.09 13.29
CA ASN A 5 -5.34 -27.32 12.07
C ASN A 5 -4.35 -26.18 11.79
N GLU A 6 -3.28 -26.44 11.02
CA GLU A 6 -2.45 -25.38 10.44
C GLU A 6 -3.37 -24.54 9.55
N LYS A 7 -3.92 -23.47 10.13
CA LYS A 7 -4.71 -22.48 9.41
C LYS A 7 -3.80 -21.97 8.30
N LYS A 8 -4.11 -22.34 7.05
CA LYS A 8 -3.34 -21.94 5.86
C LYS A 8 -3.17 -20.42 5.93
N ARG A 9 -1.93 -19.94 6.02
CA ARG A 9 -1.63 -18.50 6.20
C ARG A 9 -2.28 -17.70 5.08
N GLY A 10 -3.06 -16.68 5.44
CA GLY A 10 -3.66 -15.78 4.46
C GLY A 10 -2.60 -14.86 3.86
N LEU A 11 -2.73 -14.56 2.57
CA LEU A 11 -1.97 -13.50 1.92
C LEU A 11 -2.86 -12.26 1.77
N ILE A 12 -2.39 -11.12 2.25
CA ILE A 12 -3.01 -9.81 2.07
C ILE A 12 -2.09 -8.99 1.16
N ILE A 13 -2.60 -8.58 0.02
CA ILE A 13 -1.91 -7.70 -0.92
C ILE A 13 -2.45 -6.28 -0.70
N VAL A 14 -1.56 -5.30 -0.58
CA VAL A 14 -1.96 -3.90 -0.38
C VAL A 14 -1.28 -3.03 -1.42
N SER A 15 -2.07 -2.31 -2.21
CA SER A 15 -1.57 -1.33 -3.18
C SER A 15 -2.46 -0.09 -3.19
N ASN A 16 -1.94 1.03 -3.71
CA ASN A 16 -2.68 2.29 -3.77
C ASN A 16 -4.07 2.14 -4.38
N ARG A 17 -4.16 1.50 -5.56
CA ARG A 17 -5.42 1.22 -6.24
C ARG A 17 -5.73 -0.27 -6.23
N LEU A 18 -7.01 -0.61 -6.21
CA LEU A 18 -7.48 -1.96 -6.46
C LEU A 18 -7.27 -2.36 -7.93
N PRO A 19 -7.10 -3.66 -8.21
CA PRO A 19 -7.04 -4.20 -9.57
C PRO A 19 -8.44 -4.30 -10.21
N LEU A 20 -9.44 -3.56 -9.69
CA LEU A 20 -10.84 -3.69 -10.06
C LEU A 20 -11.40 -2.33 -10.46
N SER A 21 -12.21 -2.33 -11.52
CA SER A 21 -13.09 -1.23 -11.86
C SER A 21 -14.47 -1.54 -11.31
N VAL A 22 -14.98 -0.61 -10.51
CA VAL A 22 -16.34 -0.66 -9.98
C VAL A 22 -17.23 0.16 -10.90
N LYS A 23 -18.30 -0.44 -11.41
CA LYS A 23 -19.32 0.22 -12.23
C LYS A 23 -20.67 0.14 -11.53
N GLU A 24 -21.41 1.22 -11.62
CA GLU A 24 -22.80 1.26 -11.17
C GLU A 24 -23.71 0.97 -12.37
N GLU A 25 -24.60 -0.01 -12.20
CA GLU A 25 -25.65 -0.36 -13.16
C GLU A 25 -26.98 -0.47 -12.42
N ASN A 26 -27.91 0.44 -12.69
CA ASN A 26 -29.26 0.47 -12.13
C ASN A 26 -29.30 0.38 -10.59
N GLY A 27 -28.40 1.09 -9.88
CA GLY A 27 -28.33 1.11 -8.42
C GLY A 27 -27.66 -0.13 -7.78
N THR A 28 -27.12 -1.03 -8.61
CA THR A 28 -26.28 -2.16 -8.20
C THR A 28 -24.84 -1.91 -8.66
N TYR A 29 -23.87 -2.32 -7.86
CA TYR A 29 -22.46 -2.20 -8.21
C TYR A 29 -21.91 -3.53 -8.68
N THR A 30 -21.18 -3.52 -9.79
CA THR A 30 -20.42 -4.69 -10.28
C THR A 30 -18.95 -4.35 -10.30
N SER A 31 -18.10 -5.32 -9.94
CA SER A 31 -16.64 -5.16 -10.00
C SER A 31 -16.05 -6.09 -11.05
N SER A 32 -15.10 -5.57 -11.82
CA SER A 32 -14.43 -6.32 -12.89
C SER A 32 -12.93 -6.05 -12.87
N LEU A 33 -12.13 -7.07 -13.18
CA LEU A 33 -10.67 -6.94 -13.22
C LEU A 33 -10.24 -5.89 -14.24
N SER A 34 -9.49 -4.90 -13.77
CA SER A 34 -8.85 -3.89 -14.59
C SER A 34 -7.58 -4.41 -15.24
N SER A 35 -7.23 -3.87 -16.40
CA SER A 35 -5.90 -4.01 -16.96
C SER A 35 -4.90 -3.12 -16.20
N GLY A 36 -3.75 -3.66 -15.80
CA GLY A 36 -2.71 -2.90 -15.12
C GLY A 36 -1.45 -3.72 -14.86
N GLY A 37 -0.28 -3.07 -14.78
CA GLY A 37 1.00 -3.76 -14.65
C GLY A 37 1.09 -4.67 -13.42
N LEU A 38 0.64 -4.18 -12.26
CA LEU A 38 0.61 -4.98 -11.02
C LEU A 38 -0.40 -6.13 -11.09
N VAL A 39 -1.56 -5.91 -11.72
CA VAL A 39 -2.59 -6.95 -11.93
C VAL A 39 -2.03 -8.09 -12.78
N THR A 40 -1.38 -7.74 -13.89
CA THR A 40 -0.74 -8.70 -14.79
C THR A 40 0.39 -9.45 -14.08
N ALA A 41 1.24 -8.74 -13.33
CA ALA A 41 2.34 -9.35 -12.58
C ALA A 41 1.86 -10.35 -11.53
N LEU A 42 0.75 -10.06 -10.85
CA LEU A 42 0.18 -10.92 -9.81
C LEU A 42 -0.83 -11.95 -10.34
N SER A 43 -1.17 -11.92 -11.63
CA SER A 43 -2.10 -12.90 -12.25
C SER A 43 -1.61 -14.35 -12.18
N GLY A 44 -0.31 -14.58 -12.01
CA GLY A 44 0.25 -15.92 -11.80
C GLY A 44 -0.01 -16.47 -10.39
N LEU A 45 -0.13 -15.59 -9.38
CA LEU A 45 -0.34 -15.96 -7.98
C LEU A 45 -1.75 -16.48 -7.71
N THR A 46 -2.76 -15.96 -8.44
CA THR A 46 -4.17 -16.36 -8.28
C THR A 46 -4.40 -17.85 -8.54
N LYS A 47 -3.49 -18.53 -9.25
CA LYS A 47 -3.59 -19.97 -9.56
C LYS A 47 -3.19 -20.87 -8.39
N SER A 48 -2.36 -20.39 -7.47
CA SER A 48 -1.74 -21.22 -6.42
C SER A 48 -2.06 -20.74 -5.00
N THR A 49 -2.44 -19.46 -4.84
CA THR A 49 -2.59 -18.81 -3.54
C THR A 49 -3.85 -17.95 -3.51
N ASN A 50 -4.71 -18.21 -2.52
CA ASN A 50 -5.81 -17.30 -2.23
C ASN A 50 -5.27 -16.09 -1.49
N PHE A 51 -5.58 -14.90 -1.98
CA PHE A 51 -5.21 -13.64 -1.33
C PHE A 51 -6.42 -12.70 -1.26
N ARG A 52 -6.35 -11.74 -0.34
CA ARG A 52 -7.25 -10.59 -0.32
C ARG A 52 -6.49 -9.34 -0.75
N TRP A 53 -7.10 -8.51 -1.59
CA TRP A 53 -6.46 -7.31 -2.12
C TRP A 53 -7.10 -6.04 -1.54
N PHE A 54 -6.29 -5.20 -0.89
CA PHE A 54 -6.71 -3.95 -0.28
C PHE A 54 -6.21 -2.77 -1.12
N GLY A 55 -7.07 -1.78 -1.35
CA GLY A 55 -6.70 -0.56 -2.06
C GLY A 55 -7.88 0.38 -2.26
N TRP A 56 -7.58 1.57 -2.80
CA TRP A 56 -8.61 2.53 -3.17
C TRP A 56 -9.34 2.09 -4.45
N PRO A 57 -10.69 2.12 -4.50
CA PRO A 57 -11.47 1.74 -5.68
C PRO A 57 -11.35 2.74 -6.85
N GLY A 58 -10.61 3.84 -6.69
CA GLY A 58 -10.36 4.81 -7.77
C GLY A 58 -11.42 5.91 -7.91
N LYS A 59 -12.44 5.92 -7.05
CA LYS A 59 -13.48 6.95 -6.98
C LYS A 59 -13.78 7.27 -5.51
N ALA A 60 -14.02 8.54 -5.20
CA ALA A 60 -14.56 8.95 -3.93
C ALA A 60 -16.04 8.56 -3.84
N ILE A 61 -16.42 7.93 -2.72
CA ILE A 61 -17.80 7.50 -2.44
C ILE A 61 -18.09 7.98 -1.03
N GLU A 62 -18.91 9.02 -0.89
CA GLU A 62 -19.17 9.67 0.39
C GLU A 62 -20.29 8.99 1.18
N ASP A 63 -21.32 8.51 0.49
CA ASP A 63 -22.47 7.86 1.14
C ASP A 63 -22.07 6.50 1.74
N PRO A 64 -22.19 6.29 3.05
CA PRO A 64 -21.90 5.00 3.70
C PRO A 64 -22.72 3.83 3.14
N GLU A 65 -23.97 4.07 2.72
CA GLU A 65 -24.79 3.00 2.11
C GLU A 65 -24.25 2.60 0.74
N GLU A 66 -23.74 3.54 -0.06
CA GLU A 66 -23.03 3.24 -1.30
C GLU A 66 -21.70 2.54 -1.05
N GLN A 67 -20.91 2.99 -0.07
CA GLN A 67 -19.66 2.33 0.31
C GLN A 67 -19.89 0.86 0.67
N LYS A 68 -21.00 0.56 1.36
CA LYS A 68 -21.39 -0.81 1.69
C LYS A 68 -21.68 -1.64 0.44
N LYS A 69 -22.50 -1.13 -0.48
CA LYS A 69 -22.79 -1.83 -1.75
C LYS A 69 -21.53 -2.08 -2.58
N VAL A 70 -20.63 -1.10 -2.64
CA VAL A 70 -19.35 -1.24 -3.32
C VAL A 70 -18.47 -2.27 -2.62
N SER A 71 -18.43 -2.28 -1.29
CA SER A 71 -17.68 -3.27 -0.52
C SER A 71 -18.18 -4.69 -0.78
N ASP A 72 -19.49 -4.90 -0.86
CA ASP A 72 -20.09 -6.19 -1.18
C ASP A 72 -19.68 -6.65 -2.59
N ALA A 73 -19.76 -5.76 -3.58
CA ALA A 73 -19.34 -6.05 -4.96
C ALA A 73 -17.82 -6.33 -5.08
N LEU A 74 -16.98 -5.69 -4.26
CA LEU A 74 -15.53 -5.93 -4.23
C LEU A 74 -15.20 -7.27 -3.55
N ALA A 75 -15.95 -7.65 -2.52
CA ALA A 75 -15.73 -8.89 -1.78
C ALA A 75 -15.90 -10.13 -2.67
N GLU A 76 -16.77 -10.07 -3.69
CA GLU A 76 -16.93 -11.14 -4.70
C GLU A 76 -15.61 -11.48 -5.44
N ASN A 77 -14.71 -10.50 -5.54
CA ASN A 77 -13.39 -10.63 -6.18
C ASN A 77 -12.25 -10.66 -5.14
N SER A 78 -12.53 -11.01 -3.88
CA SER A 78 -11.56 -11.01 -2.77
C SER A 78 -10.85 -9.67 -2.59
N ALA A 79 -11.53 -8.56 -2.88
CA ALA A 79 -11.01 -7.22 -2.71
C ALA A 79 -11.69 -6.48 -1.55
N VAL A 80 -10.95 -5.57 -0.93
CA VAL A 80 -11.41 -4.71 0.16
C VAL A 80 -11.13 -3.27 -0.22
N GLY A 81 -12.19 -2.48 -0.34
CA GLY A 81 -12.13 -1.06 -0.66
C GLY A 81 -11.63 -0.24 0.52
N ILE A 82 -10.67 0.65 0.25
CA ILE A 82 -10.27 1.70 1.17
C ILE A 82 -10.84 3.01 0.62
N PHE A 83 -11.91 3.49 1.24
CA PHE A 83 -12.61 4.69 0.80
C PHE A 83 -11.90 5.93 1.33
N LEU A 84 -11.60 6.84 0.41
CA LEU A 84 -10.95 8.11 0.66
C LEU A 84 -11.84 9.21 0.10
N ASP A 85 -11.90 10.35 0.78
CA ASP A 85 -12.48 11.56 0.20
C ASP A 85 -11.63 12.03 -0.99
N GLU A 86 -12.26 12.79 -1.89
CA GLU A 86 -11.66 13.17 -3.17
C GLU A 86 -10.40 14.02 -2.98
N GLN A 87 -10.47 15.00 -2.08
CA GLN A 87 -9.36 15.91 -1.82
C GLN A 87 -8.17 15.18 -1.19
N LEU A 88 -8.42 14.35 -0.17
CA LEU A 88 -7.38 13.56 0.48
C LEU A 88 -6.72 12.57 -0.49
N ALA A 89 -7.51 11.89 -1.33
CA ALA A 89 -6.99 11.02 -2.38
C ALA A 89 -6.15 11.82 -3.39
N HIS A 90 -6.60 13.02 -3.77
CA HIS A 90 -5.87 13.89 -4.68
C HIS A 90 -4.53 14.33 -4.10
N ASP A 91 -4.50 14.78 -2.85
CA ASP A 91 -3.29 15.29 -2.20
C ASP A 91 -2.27 14.18 -1.93
N HIS A 92 -2.72 13.01 -1.49
CA HIS A 92 -1.86 11.83 -1.34
C HIS A 92 -1.30 11.35 -2.69
N TYR A 93 -2.15 11.20 -3.70
CA TYR A 93 -1.76 10.58 -4.97
C TYR A 93 -1.01 11.55 -5.88
N ASN A 94 -1.60 12.71 -6.16
CA ASN A 94 -1.02 13.67 -7.08
C ASN A 94 0.07 14.49 -6.38
N ASN A 95 -0.28 15.16 -5.28
CA ASN A 95 0.58 16.20 -4.72
C ASN A 95 1.78 15.64 -3.94
N PHE A 96 1.65 14.47 -3.30
CA PHE A 96 2.79 13.83 -2.65
C PHE A 96 3.39 12.70 -3.47
N SER A 97 2.61 11.66 -3.79
CA SER A 97 3.16 10.46 -4.44
C SER A 97 3.73 10.77 -5.83
N ASN A 98 3.01 11.52 -6.66
CA ASN A 98 3.42 11.78 -8.05
C ASN A 98 4.21 13.08 -8.25
N SER A 99 4.02 14.08 -7.40
CA SER A 99 4.75 15.36 -7.50
C SER A 99 5.99 15.43 -6.62
N VAL A 100 6.11 14.60 -5.57
CA VAL A 100 7.28 14.57 -4.69
C VAL A 100 8.07 13.27 -4.81
N LEU A 101 7.45 12.12 -4.53
CA LEU A 101 8.18 10.84 -4.51
C LEU A 101 8.59 10.40 -5.91
N TRP A 102 7.64 10.35 -6.85
CA TRP A 102 7.89 9.84 -8.19
C TRP A 102 9.07 10.53 -8.88
N PRO A 103 9.18 11.87 -8.94
CA PRO A 103 10.27 12.52 -9.63
C PRO A 103 11.63 12.21 -8.96
N ILE A 104 11.69 12.23 -7.63
CA ILE A 104 12.94 11.95 -6.89
C ILE A 104 13.38 10.49 -7.07
N LEU A 105 12.44 9.55 -7.02
CA LEU A 105 12.69 8.12 -7.28
C LEU A 105 13.22 7.87 -8.70
N HIS A 106 12.97 8.79 -9.64
CA HIS A 106 13.41 8.73 -11.03
C HIS A 106 14.51 9.74 -11.38
N TYR A 107 15.27 10.20 -10.38
CA TYR A 107 16.40 11.12 -10.58
C TYR A 107 16.02 12.46 -11.24
N GLN A 108 14.79 12.93 -11.03
CA GLN A 108 14.33 14.24 -11.47
C GLN A 108 14.47 15.26 -10.33
N SER A 109 15.16 16.36 -10.61
CA SER A 109 15.35 17.49 -9.68
C SER A 109 14.22 18.51 -9.76
N GLY A 110 14.18 19.47 -8.82
CA GLY A 110 13.25 20.61 -8.87
C GLY A 110 11.89 20.32 -8.24
N VAL A 111 11.81 19.31 -7.37
CA VAL A 111 10.61 19.00 -6.61
C VAL A 111 10.36 20.05 -5.54
N ALA A 112 9.13 20.57 -5.51
CA ALA A 112 8.64 21.43 -4.43
C ALA A 112 7.93 20.56 -3.38
N PHE A 113 8.42 20.59 -2.15
CA PHE A 113 7.77 19.91 -1.03
C PHE A 113 6.56 20.73 -0.56
N ASN A 114 5.44 20.04 -0.33
CA ASN A 114 4.22 20.61 0.24
C ASN A 114 3.87 19.85 1.53
N GLU A 115 3.75 20.57 2.64
CA GLU A 115 3.44 20.02 3.96
C GLU A 115 2.01 19.46 4.03
N ASP A 116 1.01 20.12 3.42
CA ASP A 116 -0.37 19.62 3.37
C ASP A 116 -0.44 18.28 2.61
N ALA A 117 0.33 18.15 1.53
CA ALA A 117 0.42 16.90 0.77
C ALA A 117 1.08 15.79 1.60
N TRP A 118 2.05 16.13 2.45
CA TRP A 118 2.65 15.18 3.38
C TRP A 118 1.67 14.73 4.46
N GLU A 119 0.90 15.64 5.06
CA GLU A 119 -0.14 15.30 6.03
C GLU A 119 -1.20 14.39 5.41
N ALA A 120 -1.63 14.69 4.18
CA ALA A 120 -2.52 13.82 3.41
C ALA A 120 -1.89 12.44 3.21
N TYR A 121 -0.59 12.37 2.89
CA TYR A 121 0.11 11.11 2.70
C TYR A 121 0.15 10.25 3.97
N GLN A 122 0.44 10.87 5.12
CA GLN A 122 0.38 10.23 6.43
C GLN A 122 -1.03 9.75 6.76
N ARG A 123 -2.05 10.58 6.49
CA ARG A 123 -3.44 10.27 6.78
C ARG A 123 -3.94 9.09 5.96
N VAL A 124 -3.68 9.06 4.66
CA VAL A 124 -4.05 7.92 3.80
C VAL A 124 -3.35 6.65 4.26
N ASN A 125 -2.04 6.69 4.51
CA ASN A 125 -1.31 5.53 5.03
C ASN A 125 -1.88 5.04 6.38
N GLY A 126 -2.35 5.97 7.23
CA GLY A 126 -3.07 5.65 8.47
C GLY A 126 -4.39 4.91 8.25
N ILE A 127 -5.23 5.39 7.31
CA ILE A 127 -6.50 4.75 6.95
C ILE A 127 -6.26 3.34 6.39
N PHE A 128 -5.26 3.19 5.53
CA PHE A 128 -4.81 1.88 5.03
C PHE A 128 -4.42 0.96 6.19
N ALA A 129 -3.61 1.46 7.12
CA ALA A 129 -3.15 0.68 8.27
C ALA A 129 -4.30 0.25 9.17
N ASP A 130 -5.27 1.13 9.43
CA ASP A 130 -6.46 0.82 10.25
C ASP A 130 -7.32 -0.26 9.60
N THR A 131 -7.59 -0.11 8.30
CA THR A 131 -8.41 -1.06 7.53
C THR A 131 -7.75 -2.44 7.45
N VAL A 132 -6.46 -2.49 7.09
CA VAL A 132 -5.72 -3.75 6.98
C VAL A 132 -5.58 -4.42 8.34
N ALA A 133 -5.27 -3.67 9.41
CA ALA A 133 -5.13 -4.24 10.75
C ALA A 133 -6.44 -4.85 11.25
N LYS A 134 -7.58 -4.18 11.01
CA LYS A 134 -8.92 -4.67 11.38
C LYS A 134 -9.18 -6.05 10.77
N GLU A 135 -8.88 -6.22 9.48
CA GLU A 135 -9.19 -7.41 8.70
C GLU A 135 -8.14 -8.53 8.77
N ALA A 136 -6.90 -8.20 9.12
CA ALA A 136 -5.83 -9.19 9.23
C ALA A 136 -6.09 -10.19 10.37
N ALA A 137 -5.76 -11.45 10.13
CA ALA A 137 -5.74 -12.50 11.15
C ALA A 137 -4.30 -12.73 11.65
N ASN A 138 -4.17 -13.29 12.86
CA ASN A 138 -2.87 -13.68 13.39
C ASN A 138 -2.21 -14.72 12.47
N GLY A 139 -0.95 -14.48 12.09
CA GLY A 139 -0.18 -15.32 11.18
C GLY A 139 -0.31 -14.98 9.69
N ASP A 140 -1.12 -13.98 9.32
CA ASP A 140 -1.23 -13.54 7.93
C ASP A 140 0.10 -12.95 7.41
N LEU A 141 0.31 -13.11 6.11
CA LEU A 141 1.39 -12.46 5.35
C LEU A 141 0.81 -11.22 4.68
N ILE A 142 1.37 -10.05 4.97
CA ILE A 142 0.93 -8.78 4.41
C ILE A 142 2.02 -8.28 3.46
N TRP A 143 1.67 -8.10 2.19
CA TRP A 143 2.57 -7.65 1.16
C TRP A 143 2.14 -6.29 0.64
N VAL A 144 2.89 -5.27 1.02
CA VAL A 144 2.66 -3.87 0.66
C VAL A 144 3.42 -3.53 -0.62
N HIS A 145 2.77 -2.81 -1.53
CA HIS A 145 3.35 -2.44 -2.81
C HIS A 145 3.46 -0.92 -2.97
N ASP A 146 4.66 -0.54 -3.39
CA ASP A 146 5.00 0.71 -4.06
C ASP A 146 5.09 1.98 -3.20
N TYR A 147 5.62 3.03 -3.82
CA TYR A 147 5.96 4.32 -3.17
C TYR A 147 4.78 5.09 -2.59
N HIS A 148 3.54 4.70 -2.89
CA HIS A 148 2.34 5.30 -2.31
C HIS A 148 2.17 4.97 -0.82
N LEU A 149 2.81 3.89 -0.35
CA LEU A 149 2.54 3.26 0.94
C LEU A 149 3.81 3.04 1.77
N LEU A 150 4.79 3.95 1.69
CA LEU A 150 6.08 3.80 2.38
C LEU A 150 5.95 3.88 3.92
N LEU A 151 4.93 4.56 4.44
CA LEU A 151 4.69 4.65 5.89
C LEU A 151 3.88 3.49 6.44
N LEU A 152 3.06 2.87 5.58
CA LEU A 152 2.12 1.83 5.95
C LEU A 152 2.74 0.73 6.84
N PRO A 153 3.94 0.17 6.57
CA PRO A 153 4.44 -0.93 7.38
C PRO A 153 4.61 -0.57 8.86
N SER A 154 5.15 0.62 9.16
CA SER A 154 5.33 1.08 10.55
C SER A 154 4.00 1.31 11.26
N LEU A 155 3.06 2.00 10.61
CA LEU A 155 1.73 2.29 11.13
C LEU A 155 0.94 1.00 11.36
N LEU A 156 1.05 0.05 10.43
CA LEU A 156 0.39 -1.24 10.50
C LEU A 156 0.96 -2.10 11.62
N ARG A 157 2.29 -2.14 11.79
CA ARG A 157 2.94 -2.86 12.89
C ARG A 157 2.44 -2.38 14.25
N GLU A 158 2.28 -1.08 14.42
CA GLU A 158 1.73 -0.48 15.64
C GLU A 158 0.30 -0.98 15.91
N ARG A 159 -0.57 -0.96 14.89
CA ARG A 159 -1.99 -1.35 15.02
C ARG A 159 -2.15 -2.85 15.27
N LEU A 160 -1.39 -3.69 14.56
CA LEU A 160 -1.36 -5.13 14.77
C LEU A 160 -0.93 -5.47 16.20
N LYS A 161 0.13 -4.82 16.71
CA LYS A 161 0.58 -4.99 18.09
C LYS A 161 -0.50 -4.60 19.10
N LYS A 162 -1.17 -3.46 18.92
CA LYS A 162 -2.29 -3.03 19.78
C LYS A 162 -3.45 -4.03 19.78
N GLN A 163 -3.67 -4.72 18.66
CA GLN A 163 -4.71 -5.75 18.51
C GLN A 163 -4.24 -7.16 18.90
N GLY A 164 -3.00 -7.33 19.39
CA GLY A 164 -2.45 -8.64 19.76
C GLY A 164 -2.21 -9.59 18.59
N LYS A 165 -2.06 -9.06 17.38
CA LYS A 165 -1.84 -9.83 16.14
C LYS A 165 -0.35 -9.82 15.77
N SER A 166 0.18 -10.99 15.44
CA SER A 166 1.51 -11.18 14.87
C SER A 166 1.38 -11.56 13.40
N CYS A 167 1.81 -10.67 12.51
CA CYS A 167 1.79 -10.87 11.06
C CYS A 167 3.18 -10.54 10.50
N SER A 168 3.55 -11.20 9.40
CA SER A 168 4.76 -10.83 8.65
C SER A 168 4.41 -9.76 7.61
N ILE A 169 5.24 -8.73 7.50
CA ILE A 169 5.04 -7.60 6.60
C ILE A 169 6.19 -7.58 5.59
N GLY A 170 5.88 -7.80 4.32
CA GLY A 170 6.77 -7.61 3.19
C GLY A 170 6.45 -6.32 2.45
N PHE A 171 7.46 -5.70 1.84
CA PHE A 171 7.30 -4.55 0.95
C PHE A 171 8.00 -4.77 -0.38
N THR A 172 7.45 -4.27 -1.48
CA THR A 172 8.15 -4.22 -2.78
C THR A 172 8.00 -2.86 -3.42
N LEU A 173 9.14 -2.24 -3.75
CA LEU A 173 9.19 -1.01 -4.55
C LEU A 173 9.24 -1.36 -6.04
N HIS A 174 8.32 -0.79 -6.83
CA HIS A 174 8.27 -1.03 -8.27
C HIS A 174 9.04 0.01 -9.09
N THR A 175 9.44 1.10 -8.45
CA THR A 175 10.28 2.15 -9.03
C THR A 175 11.76 1.92 -8.67
N PRO A 176 12.70 2.66 -9.26
CA PRO A 176 14.05 2.72 -8.74
C PRO A 176 14.08 3.25 -7.30
N PHE A 177 15.07 2.83 -6.53
CA PHE A 177 15.45 3.55 -5.32
C PHE A 177 16.70 4.40 -5.63
N PRO A 178 16.62 5.73 -5.50
CA PRO A 178 17.66 6.62 -6.00
C PRO A 178 18.87 6.61 -5.08
N ALA A 179 20.02 7.04 -5.61
CA ALA A 179 21.20 7.32 -4.79
C ALA A 179 20.92 8.38 -3.71
N GLU A 180 21.75 8.39 -2.67
CA GLU A 180 21.55 9.21 -1.45
C GLU A 180 21.43 10.70 -1.75
N ASP A 181 22.15 11.21 -2.74
CA ASP A 181 22.15 12.61 -3.13
C ASP A 181 20.79 13.11 -3.64
N PHE A 182 20.01 12.23 -4.26
CA PHE A 182 18.61 12.47 -4.62
C PHE A 182 17.66 12.18 -3.45
N TRP A 183 17.84 11.06 -2.73
CA TRP A 183 16.95 10.70 -1.63
C TRP A 183 16.90 11.76 -0.52
N ARG A 184 18.06 12.34 -0.17
CA ARG A 184 18.17 13.39 0.86
C ARG A 184 17.46 14.70 0.51
N ALA A 185 17.04 14.87 -0.75
CA ALA A 185 16.26 16.05 -1.15
C ALA A 185 14.83 16.02 -0.58
N ILE A 186 14.32 14.86 -0.14
CA ILE A 186 13.00 14.74 0.49
C ILE A 186 13.11 15.20 1.96
N PRO A 187 12.41 16.27 2.39
CA PRO A 187 12.50 16.76 3.77
C PRO A 187 12.13 15.71 4.83
N VAL A 188 11.13 14.86 4.52
CA VAL A 188 10.59 13.81 5.40
C VAL A 188 11.22 12.43 5.16
N GLN A 189 12.39 12.38 4.50
CA GLN A 189 13.03 11.12 4.08
C GLN A 189 13.23 10.13 5.23
N LYS A 190 13.55 10.61 6.44
CA LYS A 190 13.79 9.76 7.61
C LYS A 190 12.53 9.00 8.03
N ASP A 191 11.37 9.64 7.94
CA ASP A 191 10.10 9.02 8.31
C ASP A 191 9.69 7.96 7.29
N LEU A 192 9.94 8.21 6.00
CA LEU A 192 9.73 7.22 4.94
C LEU A 192 10.63 5.99 5.12
N LEU A 193 11.92 6.19 5.43
CA LEU A 193 12.85 5.10 5.71
C LEU A 193 12.43 4.29 6.95
N LYS A 194 12.08 4.97 8.05
CA LYS A 194 11.55 4.30 9.26
C LYS A 194 10.26 3.54 8.98
N GLY A 195 9.41 4.10 8.11
CA GLY A 195 8.21 3.46 7.58
C GLY A 195 8.51 2.09 7.00
N LEU A 196 9.46 2.02 6.07
CA LEU A 196 9.89 0.79 5.40
C LEU A 196 10.64 -0.17 6.32
N LEU A 197 11.51 0.32 7.21
CA LEU A 197 12.31 -0.51 8.12
C LEU A 197 11.47 -1.25 9.17
N ALA A 198 10.17 -0.97 9.27
CA ALA A 198 9.25 -1.77 10.05
C ALA A 198 8.83 -3.07 9.34
N CYS A 199 9.24 -3.33 8.10
CA CYS A 199 9.02 -4.59 7.37
C CYS A 199 9.94 -5.72 7.86
N ASP A 200 9.49 -6.96 7.67
CA ASP A 200 10.32 -8.16 7.81
C ASP A 200 11.16 -8.41 6.55
N VAL A 201 10.63 -8.06 5.37
CA VAL A 201 11.31 -8.20 4.08
C VAL A 201 11.03 -6.96 3.22
N ILE A 202 12.06 -6.43 2.57
CA ILE A 202 11.95 -5.32 1.60
C ILE A 202 12.57 -5.78 0.28
N GLY A 203 11.79 -5.74 -0.79
CA GLY A 203 12.16 -6.17 -2.14
C GLY A 203 12.32 -5.00 -3.10
N PHE A 204 13.30 -5.12 -3.99
CA PHE A 204 13.59 -4.20 -5.09
C PHE A 204 13.82 -4.98 -6.38
N HIS A 205 13.67 -4.33 -7.53
CA HIS A 205 13.93 -4.99 -8.82
C HIS A 205 15.41 -5.29 -9.12
N THR A 206 16.33 -4.52 -8.55
CA THR A 206 17.78 -4.67 -8.80
C THR A 206 18.59 -4.56 -7.52
N ASP A 207 19.79 -5.15 -7.53
CA ASP A 207 20.75 -5.02 -6.42
C ASP A 207 21.24 -3.59 -6.22
N GLU A 208 21.25 -2.77 -7.28
CA GLU A 208 21.60 -1.35 -7.16
C GLU A 208 20.60 -0.59 -6.29
N TYR A 209 19.31 -0.76 -6.53
CA TYR A 209 18.27 -0.09 -5.73
C TYR A 209 18.32 -0.54 -4.27
N ARG A 210 18.57 -1.84 -4.03
CA ARG A 210 18.80 -2.38 -2.69
C ARG A 210 20.01 -1.74 -2.00
N ARG A 211 21.13 -1.58 -2.71
CA ARG A 211 22.34 -0.91 -2.16
C ARG A 211 22.06 0.54 -1.82
N ASN A 212 21.47 1.29 -2.74
CA ASN A 212 21.11 2.70 -2.53
C ASN A 212 20.20 2.88 -1.31
N PHE A 213 19.18 2.03 -1.14
CA PHE A 213 18.33 2.03 0.05
C PHE A 213 19.13 1.78 1.33
N THR A 214 20.00 0.78 1.32
CA THR A 214 20.82 0.42 2.49
C THR A 214 21.76 1.56 2.88
N GLU A 215 22.37 2.23 1.90
CA GLU A 215 23.24 3.39 2.11
C GLU A 215 22.48 4.59 2.66
N SER A 216 21.29 4.89 2.11
CA SER A 216 20.41 5.95 2.60
C SER A 216 20.00 5.71 4.06
N CYS A 217 19.68 4.46 4.42
CA CYS A 217 19.41 4.07 5.82
C CYS A 217 20.63 4.29 6.72
N ALA A 218 21.80 3.79 6.33
CA ALA A 218 23.03 3.87 7.13
C ALA A 218 23.52 5.31 7.38
N ARG A 219 23.19 6.24 6.48
CA ARG A 219 23.59 7.65 6.59
C ARG A 219 22.57 8.52 7.32
N SER A 220 21.28 8.17 7.24
CA SER A 220 20.18 9.05 7.66
C SER A 220 19.62 8.76 9.05
N LEU A 221 19.80 7.54 9.55
CA LEU A 221 19.24 7.02 10.79
C LEU A 221 20.35 6.69 11.79
#